data_AF-A0AAD4MTF7-F1
#
_entry.id   AF-A0AAD4MTF7-F1
#
_cell.length_a   1.000
_cell.length_b   1.000
_cell.length_c   1.000
_cell.angle_alpha   90.00
_cell.angle_beta   90.00
_cell.angle_gamma   90.00
#
_symmetry.space_group_name_H-M   'P 1'
#
loop_
_entity.id
_entity.type
_entity.pdbx_description
1 polymer ?
#
loop_
_entity_poly.entity_id
_entity_poly.type
_entity_poly.pdbx_seq_one_letter_code
_entity_poly.pdbx_strand_id
1 'polypeptide(L)'
;MRRDDWPHFLLVLRYSLIFLSVTMPLFSDLVTANSMPRDCDKCDLRSSYCKKWPNDTVSCECRAGFHRQSNSEHCVMIKETSIANPSIIKSKPSIDNVRDILVGTEHSDQCNLGQAEKHATRILGDILNRYDRNLSPSIKGVDVEVELLIQKVSEINELLSSSKMDILFSQIWHDPGLNFEQEEGAQCLTNLSLSYRMVDTIWIPNVCLVNSKASGIHSSPTPNIFLAIFPNGTVWLNYRIVVESPCDFEFTTFPMDKVECTTVFESYSFNVGKVRLHWKRMGVPVEIIGSVNLPDFILTHFVHEKATFHYPAGVWDQLNIKIFFRRSYGFYILQIYLPTYCTNKLDLFLAR
;
A
#
# COMPACT_ATOMS: atom_id res chain seq x y z
N MET A 1 0.36 17.19 59.80
CA MET A 1 -1.11 16.99 59.73
C MET A 1 -1.59 16.35 61.02
N ARG A 2 -2.80 16.73 61.48
CA ARG A 2 -3.42 16.28 62.73
C ARG A 2 -3.88 14.82 62.61
N ARG A 3 -3.96 14.11 63.73
CA ARG A 3 -4.00 12.63 63.88
C ARG A 3 -5.30 11.94 63.39
N ASP A 4 -6.14 12.60 62.61
CA ASP A 4 -7.51 12.13 62.32
C ASP A 4 -7.75 11.66 60.86
N ASP A 5 -6.77 11.78 59.96
CA ASP A 5 -6.94 11.40 58.52
C ASP A 5 -6.42 10.00 58.14
N TRP A 6 -6.02 9.19 59.13
CA TRP A 6 -5.52 7.82 58.92
C TRP A 6 -6.54 6.80 58.32
N PRO A 7 -7.87 6.91 58.47
CA PRO A 7 -8.78 5.90 57.89
C PRO A 7 -9.01 6.06 56.37
N HIS A 8 -8.71 7.22 55.77
CA HIS A 8 -8.86 7.42 54.32
C HIS A 8 -7.64 6.95 53.51
N PHE A 9 -6.43 7.06 54.06
CA PHE A 9 -5.19 6.68 53.37
C PHE A 9 -5.01 5.15 53.27
N LEU A 10 -5.45 4.41 54.29
CA LEU A 10 -5.44 2.93 54.29
C LEU A 10 -6.52 2.33 53.38
N LEU A 11 -7.59 3.07 53.07
CA LEU A 11 -8.63 2.63 52.14
C LEU A 11 -8.12 2.68 50.69
N VAL A 12 -7.39 3.73 50.30
CA VAL A 12 -6.84 3.89 48.95
C VAL A 12 -5.72 2.86 48.65
N LEU A 13 -4.94 2.49 49.66
CA LEU A 13 -3.94 1.41 49.57
C LEU A 13 -4.56 0.00 49.52
N ARG A 14 -5.74 -0.22 50.12
CA ARG A 14 -6.50 -1.46 49.94
C ARG A 14 -7.14 -1.57 48.56
N TYR A 15 -7.62 -0.47 47.97
CA TYR A 15 -8.22 -0.50 46.64
C TYR A 15 -7.20 -0.72 45.51
N SER A 16 -5.94 -0.32 45.70
CA SER A 16 -4.86 -0.49 44.71
C SER A 16 -4.23 -1.89 44.72
N LEU A 17 -4.30 -2.64 45.83
CA LEU A 17 -3.77 -4.00 45.94
C LEU A 17 -4.80 -5.11 45.67
N ILE A 18 -6.10 -4.80 45.62
CA ILE A 18 -7.17 -5.76 45.24
C ILE A 18 -7.35 -5.83 43.71
N PHE A 19 -6.87 -4.83 42.96
CA PHE A 19 -6.94 -4.81 41.49
C PHE A 19 -5.89 -5.69 40.79
N LEU A 20 -4.93 -6.26 41.53
CA LEU A 20 -3.82 -7.07 40.98
C LEU A 20 -3.97 -8.59 41.21
N SER A 21 -5.11 -9.07 41.71
CA SER A 21 -5.32 -10.50 41.99
C SER A 21 -6.60 -11.11 41.41
N VAL A 22 -7.28 -10.46 40.46
CA VAL A 22 -8.45 -11.05 39.79
C VAL A 22 -8.35 -10.89 38.28
N THR A 23 -7.59 -11.79 37.65
CA THR A 23 -7.76 -12.13 36.23
C THR A 23 -7.85 -13.64 36.06
N MET A 24 -8.94 -14.05 35.41
CA MET A 24 -9.30 -15.38 34.87
C MET A 24 -9.84 -16.42 35.87
N PRO A 25 -10.95 -17.12 35.53
CA PRO A 25 -11.15 -17.73 34.20
C PRO A 25 -12.57 -17.60 33.58
N LEU A 26 -12.66 -18.12 32.34
CA LEU A 26 -13.86 -18.60 31.63
C LEU A 26 -14.81 -17.57 31.00
N PHE A 27 -14.56 -17.29 29.71
CA PHE A 27 -15.64 -17.09 28.74
C PHE A 27 -15.48 -18.16 27.64
N SER A 28 -16.19 -19.27 27.84
CA SER A 28 -16.64 -20.17 26.79
C SER A 28 -18.15 -19.97 26.70
N ASP A 29 -18.62 -19.29 25.64
CA ASP A 29 -19.64 -19.85 24.75
C ASP A 29 -20.15 -18.83 23.72
N LEU A 30 -20.17 -19.35 22.49
CA LEU A 30 -21.04 -19.04 21.35
C LEU A 30 -21.07 -17.62 20.78
N VAL A 31 -20.10 -17.40 19.91
CA VAL A 31 -20.33 -16.77 18.60
C VAL A 31 -21.34 -17.64 17.82
N THR A 32 -22.59 -17.22 17.70
CA THR A 32 -23.47 -17.66 16.61
C THR A 32 -23.02 -17.00 15.33
N ALA A 33 -21.94 -17.54 14.76
CA ALA A 33 -21.70 -17.42 13.34
C ALA A 33 -22.88 -18.07 12.63
N ASN A 34 -23.48 -17.36 11.67
CA ASN A 34 -24.40 -17.94 10.70
C ASN A 34 -23.71 -19.15 10.06
N SER A 35 -24.02 -20.34 10.57
CA SER A 35 -23.61 -21.60 9.96
C SER A 35 -24.48 -21.77 8.72
N MET A 36 -23.83 -21.58 7.57
CA MET A 36 -24.31 -22.12 6.31
C MET A 36 -24.73 -23.59 6.54
N PRO A 37 -25.91 -24.03 6.08
CA PRO A 37 -26.32 -25.42 6.22
C PRO A 37 -25.24 -26.35 5.64
N ARG A 38 -24.90 -27.45 6.34
CA ARG A 38 -23.83 -28.41 5.93
C ARG A 38 -24.01 -28.96 4.51
N ASP A 39 -25.20 -28.85 3.94
CA ASP A 39 -25.50 -29.25 2.56
C ASP A 39 -25.00 -28.26 1.48
N CYS A 40 -24.62 -27.03 1.85
CA CYS A 40 -24.08 -26.04 0.92
C CYS A 40 -22.56 -26.17 0.68
N ASP A 41 -21.82 -26.88 1.53
CA ASP A 41 -20.36 -27.05 1.40
C ASP A 41 -19.97 -27.86 0.15
N LYS A 42 -20.93 -28.57 -0.44
CA LYS A 42 -20.75 -29.37 -1.67
C LYS A 42 -20.90 -28.55 -2.95
N CYS A 43 -21.41 -27.32 -2.87
CA CYS A 43 -21.58 -26.47 -4.05
C CYS A 43 -20.26 -25.79 -4.44
N ASP A 44 -19.89 -25.84 -5.73
CA ASP A 44 -18.81 -25.00 -6.25
C ASP A 44 -19.29 -23.53 -6.30
N LEU A 45 -18.86 -22.74 -5.33
CA LEU A 45 -19.27 -21.33 -5.15
C LEU A 45 -18.79 -20.40 -6.28
N ARG A 46 -17.89 -20.88 -7.16
CA ARG A 46 -17.40 -20.13 -8.32
C ARG A 46 -18.37 -20.17 -9.50
N SER A 47 -19.09 -21.29 -9.68
CA SER A 47 -20.00 -21.54 -10.82
C SER A 47 -21.48 -21.64 -10.40
N SER A 48 -21.77 -21.82 -9.12
CA SER A 48 -23.12 -21.98 -8.55
C SER A 48 -23.32 -21.17 -7.25
N TYR A 49 -24.55 -21.10 -6.76
CA TYR A 49 -24.89 -20.59 -5.43
C TYR A 49 -25.90 -21.50 -4.74
N CYS A 50 -25.91 -21.48 -3.40
CA CYS A 50 -26.79 -22.32 -2.60
C CYS A 50 -28.18 -21.67 -2.45
N LYS A 51 -29.24 -22.38 -2.83
CA LYS A 51 -30.63 -21.91 -2.70
C LYS A 51 -31.42 -22.82 -1.78
N LYS A 52 -32.13 -22.20 -0.83
CA LYS A 52 -33.04 -22.88 0.10
C LYS A 52 -34.47 -22.75 -0.42
N TRP A 53 -35.16 -23.89 -0.58
CA TRP A 53 -36.55 -23.93 -1.01
C TRP A 53 -37.50 -23.78 0.19
N PRO A 54 -38.78 -23.42 -0.06
CA PRO A 54 -39.79 -23.30 1.00
C PRO A 54 -40.06 -24.60 1.78
N ASN A 55 -39.68 -25.76 1.22
CA ASN A 55 -39.81 -27.08 1.84
C ASN A 55 -38.58 -27.48 2.69
N ASP A 56 -37.75 -26.52 3.08
CA ASP A 56 -36.50 -26.73 3.85
C ASP A 56 -35.43 -27.56 3.11
N THR A 57 -35.61 -27.86 1.82
CA THR A 57 -34.62 -28.51 0.96
C THR A 57 -33.61 -27.51 0.42
N VAL A 58 -32.34 -27.93 0.34
CA VAL A 58 -31.22 -27.10 -0.12
C VAL A 58 -30.67 -27.67 -1.43
N SER A 59 -30.46 -26.83 -2.45
CA SER A 59 -29.88 -27.26 -3.74
C SER A 59 -28.95 -26.19 -4.34
N CYS A 60 -27.89 -26.62 -5.03
CA CYS A 60 -27.01 -25.72 -5.78
C CYS A 60 -27.67 -25.30 -7.12
N GLU A 61 -27.79 -23.99 -7.36
CA GLU A 61 -28.30 -23.42 -8.62
C GLU A 61 -27.17 -22.72 -9.38
N CYS A 62 -27.08 -22.92 -10.71
CA CYS A 62 -26.00 -22.35 -11.52
C CYS A 62 -26.16 -20.82 -11.67
N ARG A 63 -25.04 -20.09 -11.68
CA ARG A 63 -25.02 -18.65 -11.97
C ARG A 63 -25.31 -18.40 -13.47
N ALA A 64 -25.79 -17.20 -13.80
CA ALA A 64 -26.04 -16.80 -15.19
C ALA A 64 -24.79 -17.00 -16.07
N GLY A 65 -24.95 -17.67 -17.21
CA GLY A 65 -23.84 -18.05 -18.11
C GLY A 65 -23.33 -19.48 -17.96
N PHE A 66 -23.73 -20.19 -16.90
CA PHE A 66 -23.41 -21.60 -16.67
C PHE A 66 -24.66 -22.48 -16.79
N HIS A 67 -24.54 -23.61 -17.48
CA HIS A 67 -25.58 -24.65 -17.52
C HIS A 67 -25.15 -25.91 -16.78
N ARG A 68 -26.12 -26.57 -16.16
CA ARG A 68 -25.90 -27.87 -15.52
C ARG A 68 -25.74 -28.94 -16.59
N GLN A 69 -24.62 -29.66 -16.56
CA GLN A 69 -24.37 -30.75 -17.50
C GLN A 69 -25.15 -32.01 -17.04
N SER A 70 -25.85 -32.65 -17.99
CA SER A 70 -26.70 -33.83 -17.74
C SER A 70 -25.92 -34.90 -16.96
N ASN A 71 -26.35 -35.17 -15.71
CA ASN A 71 -25.78 -36.14 -14.76
C ASN A 71 -24.51 -35.73 -14.00
N SER A 72 -24.20 -34.44 -13.85
CA SER A 72 -23.20 -33.98 -12.88
C SER A 72 -23.71 -32.80 -12.01
N GLU A 73 -23.16 -32.64 -10.81
CA GLU A 73 -23.44 -31.49 -9.92
C GLU A 73 -22.63 -30.24 -10.29
N HIS A 74 -21.91 -30.27 -11.42
CA HIS A 74 -21.07 -29.18 -11.89
C HIS A 74 -21.75 -28.33 -12.97
N CYS A 75 -21.59 -27.01 -12.84
CA CYS A 75 -22.09 -25.99 -13.77
C CYS A 75 -20.95 -25.61 -14.74
N VAL A 76 -21.19 -25.68 -16.05
CA VAL A 76 -20.17 -25.43 -17.09
C VAL A 76 -20.60 -24.25 -17.96
N MET A 77 -19.62 -23.44 -18.38
CA MET A 77 -19.83 -22.32 -19.31
C MET A 77 -20.30 -22.82 -20.68
N ILE A 78 -21.30 -22.15 -21.26
CA ILE A 78 -21.73 -22.42 -22.63
C ILE A 78 -20.55 -22.06 -23.57
N LYS A 79 -20.02 -23.04 -24.28
CA LYS A 79 -19.24 -22.77 -25.51
C LYS A 79 -20.26 -22.62 -26.64
N GLU A 80 -20.31 -21.47 -27.29
CA GLU A 80 -21.08 -21.29 -28.52
C GLU A 80 -20.51 -22.20 -29.61
N THR A 81 -21.05 -23.42 -29.70
CA THR A 81 -20.87 -24.28 -30.87
C THR A 81 -21.98 -23.97 -31.85
N SER A 82 -21.57 -23.37 -32.97
CA SER A 82 -22.26 -23.23 -34.24
C SER A 82 -23.31 -24.32 -34.50
N ILE A 83 -24.59 -23.97 -34.40
CA ILE A 83 -25.67 -24.76 -34.98
C ILE A 83 -25.95 -24.19 -36.36
N ALA A 84 -25.38 -24.85 -37.37
CA ALA A 84 -25.95 -24.86 -38.70
C ALA A 84 -27.21 -25.72 -38.65
N ASN A 85 -28.32 -25.22 -39.22
CA ASN A 85 -29.19 -26.06 -40.02
C ASN A 85 -30.00 -25.23 -41.05
N PRO A 86 -30.36 -25.84 -42.19
CA PRO A 86 -30.61 -25.11 -43.42
C PRO A 86 -32.10 -24.94 -43.75
N SER A 87 -32.32 -24.01 -44.68
CA SER A 87 -33.23 -24.06 -45.83
C SER A 87 -34.52 -23.21 -45.84
N ILE A 88 -34.67 -22.55 -47.00
CA ILE A 88 -35.87 -22.00 -47.69
C ILE A 88 -36.46 -20.72 -47.05
N ILE A 89 -36.59 -19.54 -47.68
CA ILE A 89 -37.28 -19.16 -48.94
C ILE A 89 -36.84 -17.75 -49.41
N LYS A 90 -36.91 -17.56 -50.74
CA LYS A 90 -36.61 -16.40 -51.59
C LYS A 90 -37.30 -15.08 -51.18
N SER A 91 -36.63 -13.95 -51.39
CA SER A 91 -36.88 -13.03 -52.53
C SER A 91 -36.24 -11.65 -52.32
N LYS A 92 -35.63 -11.16 -53.40
CA LYS A 92 -35.09 -9.81 -53.61
C LYS A 92 -36.25 -8.81 -53.79
N PRO A 93 -36.04 -7.50 -53.64
CA PRO A 93 -35.75 -6.72 -54.84
C PRO A 93 -34.59 -5.71 -54.70
N SER A 94 -34.20 -5.23 -55.88
CA SER A 94 -33.07 -4.40 -56.30
C SER A 94 -33.37 -2.90 -56.34
N ILE A 95 -32.36 -2.11 -56.76
CA ILE A 95 -32.35 -0.68 -57.22
C ILE A 95 -31.84 0.28 -56.13
N ASP A 96 -30.82 1.14 -56.27
CA ASP A 96 -29.94 1.55 -57.37
C ASP A 96 -28.64 2.20 -56.83
N ASN A 97 -27.68 2.36 -57.75
CA ASN A 97 -26.35 2.98 -57.67
C ASN A 97 -26.22 4.27 -56.83
N VAL A 98 -25.03 4.50 -56.24
CA VAL A 98 -24.09 5.58 -56.59
C VAL A 98 -22.76 5.33 -55.86
N ARG A 99 -21.66 5.43 -56.61
CA ARG A 99 -20.29 5.48 -56.07
C ARG A 99 -20.14 6.76 -55.25
N ASP A 100 -19.76 6.64 -53.99
CA ASP A 100 -18.88 7.63 -53.39
C ASP A 100 -17.83 6.98 -52.51
N ILE A 101 -16.63 7.50 -52.72
CA ILE A 101 -15.36 7.11 -52.17
C ILE A 101 -15.34 7.51 -50.70
N LEU A 102 -15.40 6.53 -49.81
CA LEU A 102 -14.85 6.63 -48.47
C LEU A 102 -14.12 5.33 -48.19
N VAL A 103 -12.82 5.33 -48.52
CA VAL A 103 -11.84 4.52 -47.78
C VAL A 103 -11.78 5.11 -46.38
N GLY A 104 -12.80 4.81 -45.58
CA GLY A 104 -12.72 4.85 -44.14
C GLY A 104 -12.16 3.51 -43.73
N THR A 105 -10.92 3.48 -43.26
CA THR A 105 -10.45 2.41 -42.41
C THR A 105 -11.39 2.35 -41.21
N GLU A 106 -12.37 1.45 -41.25
CA GLU A 106 -13.05 0.99 -40.05
C GLU A 106 -12.02 0.21 -39.23
N HIS A 107 -11.20 0.94 -38.45
CA HIS A 107 -10.72 0.34 -37.21
C HIS A 107 -11.98 0.12 -36.39
N SER A 108 -12.40 -1.14 -36.27
CA SER A 108 -13.47 -1.50 -35.34
C SER A 108 -12.93 -1.23 -33.93
N ASP A 109 -13.10 0.00 -33.45
CA ASP A 109 -12.78 0.43 -32.08
C ASP A 109 -13.82 -0.13 -31.11
N GLN A 110 -14.01 -1.45 -31.15
CA GLN A 110 -14.88 -2.16 -30.25
C GLN A 110 -14.04 -3.06 -29.35
N CYS A 111 -13.60 -2.48 -28.25
CA CYS A 111 -12.93 -3.20 -27.17
C CYS A 111 -13.93 -4.14 -26.51
N ASN A 112 -13.96 -5.39 -26.96
CA ASN A 112 -14.85 -6.39 -26.38
C ASN A 112 -14.36 -6.77 -24.97
N LEU A 113 -15.28 -6.78 -24.00
CA LEU A 113 -15.01 -7.17 -22.62
C LEU A 113 -14.41 -8.59 -22.58
N GLY A 114 -13.19 -8.73 -22.04
CA GLY A 114 -12.46 -10.00 -21.95
C GLY A 114 -11.37 -10.22 -23.00
N GLN A 115 -11.31 -9.44 -24.08
CA GLN A 115 -10.17 -9.48 -25.03
C GLN A 115 -8.96 -8.66 -24.56
N ALA A 116 -9.17 -7.73 -23.61
CA ALA A 116 -8.13 -6.85 -23.07
C ALA A 116 -6.90 -7.60 -22.53
N GLU A 117 -7.09 -8.71 -21.81
CA GLU A 117 -5.97 -9.50 -21.26
C GLU A 117 -5.10 -10.14 -22.35
N LYS A 118 -5.71 -10.54 -23.47
CA LYS A 118 -5.00 -11.08 -24.63
C LYS A 118 -4.17 -10.00 -25.31
N HIS A 119 -4.74 -8.80 -25.47
CA HIS A 119 -4.00 -7.64 -25.98
C HIS A 119 -2.85 -7.26 -25.04
N ALA A 120 -3.10 -7.20 -23.73
CA ALA A 120 -2.08 -6.88 -22.73
C ALA A 120 -0.89 -7.85 -22.78
N THR A 121 -1.16 -9.16 -22.87
CA THR A 121 -0.10 -10.18 -22.94
C THR A 121 0.73 -10.05 -24.21
N ARG A 122 0.08 -9.80 -25.36
CA ARG A 122 0.77 -9.60 -26.65
C ARG A 122 1.64 -8.34 -26.61
N ILE A 123 1.05 -7.21 -26.24
CA ILE A 123 1.73 -5.90 -26.15
C ILE A 123 2.93 -5.99 -25.23
N LEU A 124 2.76 -6.56 -24.04
CA LEU A 124 3.83 -6.75 -23.07
C LEU A 124 4.96 -7.62 -23.62
N GLY A 125 4.65 -8.71 -24.32
CA GLY A 125 5.65 -9.55 -24.98
C GLY A 125 6.44 -8.79 -26.05
N ASP A 126 5.75 -8.00 -26.88
CA ASP A 126 6.35 -7.23 -27.97
C ASP A 126 7.25 -6.09 -27.46
N ILE A 127 6.88 -5.45 -26.35
CA ILE A 127 7.71 -4.44 -25.66
C ILE A 127 8.96 -5.10 -25.07
N LEU A 128 8.79 -6.15 -24.26
CA LEU A 128 9.90 -6.80 -23.55
C LEU A 128 10.92 -7.44 -24.49
N ASN A 129 10.53 -7.88 -25.67
CA ASN A 129 11.46 -8.41 -26.68
C ASN A 129 12.41 -7.35 -27.25
N ARG A 130 12.00 -6.08 -27.26
CA ARG A 130 12.78 -4.95 -27.79
C ARG A 130 13.47 -4.13 -26.69
N TYR A 131 13.07 -4.34 -25.45
CA TYR A 131 13.49 -3.55 -24.30
C TYR A 131 14.77 -4.13 -23.66
N ASP A 132 15.78 -3.28 -23.43
CA ASP A 132 16.97 -3.64 -22.67
C ASP A 132 16.99 -2.90 -21.33
N ARG A 133 16.76 -3.65 -20.24
CA ARG A 133 16.74 -3.13 -18.86
C ARG A 133 18.08 -2.56 -18.39
N ASN A 134 19.20 -2.91 -19.04
CA ASN A 134 20.52 -2.48 -18.58
C ASN A 134 20.86 -1.05 -19.04
N LEU A 135 20.08 -0.52 -19.99
CA LEU A 135 20.25 0.81 -20.53
C LEU A 135 19.29 1.78 -19.85
N SER A 136 19.78 2.97 -19.54
CA SER A 136 18.92 4.04 -19.03
C SER A 136 17.96 4.50 -20.14
N PRO A 137 16.67 4.74 -19.83
CA PRO A 137 15.64 5.13 -20.80
C PRO A 137 15.97 6.37 -21.63
N SER A 138 16.78 7.28 -21.10
CA SER A 138 17.10 8.55 -21.74
C SER A 138 18.58 8.90 -21.62
N ILE A 139 19.18 9.30 -22.75
CA ILE A 139 20.57 9.79 -22.78
C ILE A 139 20.71 11.09 -21.98
N LYS A 140 19.67 11.94 -21.99
CA LYS A 140 19.63 13.24 -21.29
C LYS A 140 19.37 13.12 -19.78
N GLY A 141 19.18 11.89 -19.30
CA GLY A 141 18.75 11.57 -17.95
C GLY A 141 17.24 11.44 -17.82
N VAL A 142 16.82 10.81 -16.72
CA VAL A 142 15.43 10.50 -16.39
C VAL A 142 15.03 11.31 -15.16
N ASP A 143 13.93 12.04 -15.27
CA ASP A 143 13.30 12.71 -14.13
C ASP A 143 12.38 11.70 -13.43
N VAL A 144 12.62 11.49 -12.13
CA VAL A 144 11.87 10.58 -11.28
C VAL A 144 11.12 11.41 -10.24
N GLU A 145 9.80 11.33 -10.27
CA GLU A 145 8.94 11.89 -9.25
C GLU A 145 8.74 10.89 -8.12
N VAL A 146 8.96 11.35 -6.90
CA VAL A 146 8.83 10.57 -5.68
C VAL A 146 7.63 11.06 -4.89
N GLU A 147 6.81 10.11 -4.46
CA GLU A 147 5.69 10.32 -3.54
C GLU A 147 5.83 9.39 -2.35
N LEU A 148 5.58 9.94 -1.17
CA LEU A 148 5.73 9.25 0.11
C LEU A 148 4.44 9.32 0.90
N LEU A 149 3.93 8.15 1.31
CA LEU A 149 2.77 8.04 2.17
C LEU A 149 3.16 7.30 3.44
N ILE A 150 3.20 7.99 4.57
CA ILE A 150 3.51 7.38 5.87
C ILE A 150 2.23 6.75 6.40
N GLN A 151 2.19 5.42 6.47
CA GLN A 151 1.03 4.69 6.98
C GLN A 151 0.97 4.75 8.50
N LYS A 152 2.12 4.57 9.15
CA LYS A 152 2.23 4.54 10.60
C LYS A 152 3.67 4.77 11.04
N VAL A 153 3.84 5.51 12.13
CA VAL A 153 5.08 5.49 12.93
C VAL A 153 4.87 4.45 14.03
N SER A 154 5.67 3.39 14.01
CA SER A 154 5.51 2.23 14.88
C SER A 154 6.14 2.43 16.25
N GLU A 155 7.36 2.97 16.29
CA GLU A 155 8.09 3.23 17.53
C GLU A 155 9.17 4.30 17.33
N ILE A 156 9.53 4.95 18.42
CA ILE A 156 10.71 5.81 18.54
C ILE A 156 11.58 5.20 19.63
N ASN A 157 12.78 4.79 19.25
CA ASN A 157 13.74 4.13 20.12
C ASN A 157 14.86 5.10 20.49
N GLU A 158 14.88 5.51 21.75
CA GLU A 158 15.89 6.43 22.30
C GLU A 158 17.29 5.80 22.38
N LEU A 159 17.35 4.52 22.78
CA LEU A 159 18.60 3.79 22.96
C LEU A 159 19.33 3.58 21.64
N LEU A 160 18.57 3.24 20.60
CA LEU A 160 19.10 3.09 19.25
C LEU A 160 19.12 4.41 18.49
N SER A 161 18.58 5.48 19.04
CA SER A 161 18.38 6.78 18.40
C SER A 161 17.77 6.66 17.00
N SER A 162 16.61 6.00 16.92
CA SER A 162 15.95 5.66 15.66
C SER A 162 14.43 5.70 15.76
N SER A 163 13.77 5.90 14.62
CA SER A 163 12.32 5.76 14.48
C SER A 163 12.01 4.69 13.45
N LYS A 164 11.05 3.82 13.76
CA LYS A 164 10.57 2.80 12.85
C LYS A 164 9.21 3.20 12.29
N MET A 165 9.08 3.23 10.97
CA MET A 165 7.86 3.62 10.29
C MET A 165 7.55 2.72 9.09
N ASP A 166 6.26 2.55 8.84
CA ASP A 166 5.72 1.86 7.66
C ASP A 166 5.30 2.91 6.64
N ILE A 167 5.89 2.85 5.45
CA ILE A 167 5.69 3.84 4.39
C ILE A 167 5.33 3.15 3.07
N LEU A 168 4.51 3.82 2.26
CA LEU A 168 4.40 3.53 0.83
C LEU A 168 5.28 4.53 0.08
N PHE A 169 6.22 4.00 -0.69
CA PHE A 169 7.19 4.76 -1.45
C PHE A 169 6.91 4.57 -2.94
N SER A 170 6.44 5.62 -3.60
CA SER A 170 6.13 5.66 -5.03
C SER A 170 7.26 6.33 -5.81
N GLN A 171 7.63 5.71 -6.92
CA GLN A 171 8.53 6.25 -7.94
C GLN A 171 7.76 6.29 -9.26
N ILE A 172 7.73 7.45 -9.88
CA ILE A 172 7.03 7.69 -11.13
C ILE A 172 8.03 8.29 -12.11
N TRP A 173 8.25 7.65 -13.25
CA TRP A 173 9.13 8.17 -14.29
C TRP A 173 8.59 7.84 -15.67
N HIS A 174 9.09 8.54 -16.67
CA HIS A 174 8.74 8.30 -18.06
C HIS A 174 9.82 7.49 -18.77
N ASP A 175 9.43 6.36 -19.36
CA ASP A 175 10.29 5.48 -20.14
C ASP A 175 9.73 5.32 -21.57
N PRO A 176 10.35 5.97 -22.58
CA PRO A 176 9.92 5.86 -23.97
C PRO A 176 9.97 4.43 -24.52
N GLY A 177 10.83 3.56 -23.99
CA GLY A 177 10.96 2.16 -24.42
C GLY A 177 9.80 1.28 -23.99
N LEU A 178 9.00 1.73 -23.02
CA LEU A 178 7.79 1.06 -22.53
C LEU A 178 6.50 1.71 -23.03
N ASN A 179 6.59 2.66 -23.96
CA ASN A 179 5.42 3.28 -24.59
C ASN A 179 4.74 2.27 -25.51
N PHE A 180 3.43 2.13 -25.34
CA PHE A 180 2.60 1.21 -26.13
C PHE A 180 1.35 1.86 -26.71
N GLU A 181 1.23 3.19 -26.69
CA GLU A 181 0.09 3.92 -27.28
C GLU A 181 -0.18 3.56 -28.74
N GLN A 182 0.87 3.23 -29.49
CA GLN A 182 0.79 2.91 -30.93
C GLN A 182 0.59 1.42 -31.21
N GLU A 183 0.57 0.57 -30.18
CA GLU A 183 0.40 -0.88 -30.35
C GLU A 183 -1.08 -1.24 -30.57
N GLU A 184 -1.35 -2.21 -31.45
CA GLU A 184 -2.72 -2.61 -31.77
C GLU A 184 -3.48 -3.16 -30.53
N GLY A 185 -4.59 -2.51 -30.18
CA GLY A 185 -5.39 -2.84 -28.99
C GLY A 185 -4.98 -2.08 -27.73
N ALA A 186 -4.03 -1.14 -27.82
CA ALA A 186 -3.71 -0.21 -26.75
C ALA A 186 -4.90 0.67 -26.36
N GLN A 187 -5.78 1.02 -27.31
CA GLN A 187 -7.01 1.77 -27.02
C GLN A 187 -7.96 1.04 -26.06
N CYS A 188 -7.78 -0.27 -25.89
CA CYS A 188 -8.58 -1.10 -24.98
C CYS A 188 -7.98 -1.24 -23.58
N LEU A 189 -6.81 -0.65 -23.34
CA LEU A 189 -6.07 -0.75 -22.09
C LEU A 189 -5.84 0.64 -21.50
N THR A 190 -6.32 0.85 -20.27
CA THR A 190 -6.02 2.07 -19.51
C THR A 190 -4.59 2.10 -19.00
N ASN A 191 -4.08 0.94 -18.59
CA ASN A 191 -2.74 0.71 -18.06
C ASN A 191 -2.46 -0.80 -18.01
N LEU A 192 -1.17 -1.15 -17.99
CA LEU A 192 -0.71 -2.50 -17.73
C LEU A 192 -0.37 -2.63 -16.25
N SER A 193 -1.27 -3.23 -15.47
CA SER A 193 -0.99 -3.59 -14.06
C SER A 193 -0.26 -4.92 -14.03
N LEU A 194 0.97 -4.92 -13.52
CA LEU A 194 1.91 -6.04 -13.64
C LEU A 194 2.23 -6.63 -12.26
N SER A 195 2.58 -7.92 -12.26
CA SER A 195 3.06 -8.58 -11.05
C SER A 195 4.43 -8.05 -10.62
N TYR A 196 4.71 -8.09 -9.31
CA TYR A 196 6.02 -7.73 -8.73
C TYR A 196 7.22 -8.42 -9.42
N ARG A 197 7.02 -9.61 -9.99
CA ARG A 197 8.07 -10.36 -10.72
C ARG A 197 8.58 -9.63 -11.96
N MET A 198 7.79 -8.72 -12.52
CA MET A 198 8.17 -7.93 -13.68
C MET A 198 9.08 -6.76 -13.32
N VAL A 199 9.24 -6.43 -12.03
CA VAL A 199 10.15 -5.36 -11.61
C VAL A 199 11.59 -5.66 -12.04
N ASP A 200 12.00 -6.93 -12.01
CA ASP A 200 13.34 -7.35 -12.39
C ASP A 200 13.58 -7.31 -13.91
N THR A 201 12.55 -7.21 -14.74
CA THR A 201 12.69 -7.22 -16.21
C THR A 201 12.75 -5.83 -16.82
N ILE A 202 12.40 -4.79 -16.06
CA ILE A 202 12.42 -3.39 -16.49
C ILE A 202 13.58 -2.62 -15.87
N TRP A 203 13.97 -1.50 -16.45
CA TRP A 203 14.94 -0.60 -15.82
C TRP A 203 14.28 0.12 -14.64
N ILE A 204 15.02 0.28 -13.54
CA ILE A 204 14.58 1.04 -12.36
C ILE A 204 15.63 2.08 -11.97
N PRO A 205 15.23 3.24 -11.41
CA PRO A 205 16.15 4.33 -11.08
C PRO A 205 17.00 4.09 -9.82
N ASN A 206 16.87 2.94 -9.15
CA ASN A 206 17.65 2.53 -7.96
C ASN A 206 17.61 3.55 -6.81
N VAL A 207 16.46 4.14 -6.53
CA VAL A 207 16.29 5.04 -5.38
C VAL A 207 16.27 4.25 -4.08
N CYS A 208 17.10 4.67 -3.12
CA CYS A 208 17.31 4.02 -1.84
C CYS A 208 17.25 5.02 -0.68
N LEU A 209 17.15 4.49 0.54
CA LEU A 209 17.13 5.28 1.78
C LEU A 209 18.54 5.28 2.38
N VAL A 210 19.37 6.24 1.97
CA VAL A 210 20.83 6.22 2.22
C VAL A 210 21.23 6.29 3.68
N ASN A 211 20.43 6.96 4.50
CA ASN A 211 20.71 7.10 5.93
C ASN A 211 19.92 6.10 6.79
N SER A 212 19.17 5.17 6.19
CA SER A 212 18.41 4.17 6.95
C SER A 212 19.33 3.23 7.72
N LYS A 213 18.94 2.89 8.96
CA LYS A 213 19.65 1.89 9.78
C LYS A 213 19.25 0.48 9.38
N ALA A 214 17.97 0.30 9.07
CA ALA A 214 17.40 -0.92 8.54
C ALA A 214 16.24 -0.56 7.62
N SER A 215 16.02 -1.36 6.58
CA SER A 215 14.85 -1.24 5.72
C SER A 215 14.44 -2.62 5.21
N GLY A 216 13.14 -2.80 4.96
CA GLY A 216 12.60 -4.07 4.48
C GLY A 216 11.31 -3.86 3.71
N ILE A 217 11.16 -4.57 2.60
CA ILE A 217 9.89 -4.61 1.85
C ILE A 217 8.94 -5.55 2.58
N HIS A 218 7.70 -5.12 2.80
CA HIS A 218 6.67 -5.97 3.39
C HIS A 218 6.35 -7.15 2.47
N SER A 219 6.21 -8.34 3.05
CA SER A 219 5.84 -9.57 2.32
C SER A 219 4.72 -10.32 3.05
N SER A 220 3.53 -10.43 2.46
CA SER A 220 2.53 -11.39 2.94
C SER A 220 1.34 -11.53 1.98
N PRO A 221 1.14 -12.67 1.30
CA PRO A 221 2.05 -13.83 1.13
C PRO A 221 3.18 -13.58 0.11
N THR A 222 3.11 -12.49 -0.67
CA THR A 222 4.10 -12.08 -1.66
C THR A 222 4.68 -10.70 -1.32
N PRO A 223 5.81 -10.29 -1.92
CA PRO A 223 6.30 -8.92 -1.79
C PRO A 223 5.24 -7.90 -2.20
N ASN A 224 5.03 -6.89 -1.36
CA ASN A 224 4.03 -5.85 -1.56
C ASN A 224 4.60 -4.75 -2.45
N ILE A 225 4.63 -5.05 -3.75
CA ILE A 225 5.12 -4.15 -4.79
C ILE A 225 4.02 -4.00 -5.85
N PHE A 226 3.67 -2.76 -6.16
CA PHE A 226 2.75 -2.43 -7.23
C PHE A 226 3.55 -1.85 -8.41
N LEU A 227 3.27 -2.35 -9.61
CA LEU A 227 3.87 -1.87 -10.84
C LEU A 227 2.77 -1.67 -11.87
N ALA A 228 2.67 -0.46 -12.40
CA ALA A 228 1.80 -0.15 -13.53
C ALA A 228 2.56 0.62 -14.60
N ILE A 229 2.32 0.28 -15.86
CA ILE A 229 2.82 1.02 -17.03
C ILE A 229 1.63 1.66 -17.73
N PHE A 230 1.66 2.98 -17.88
CA PHE A 230 0.66 3.73 -18.61
C PHE A 230 0.95 3.71 -20.12
N PRO A 231 -0.07 3.90 -20.98
CA PRO A 231 0.10 3.86 -22.44
C PRO A 231 1.24 4.74 -22.93
N ASN A 232 1.37 5.94 -22.37
CA ASN A 232 2.40 6.91 -22.73
C ASN A 232 3.83 6.48 -22.34
N GLY A 233 4.04 5.32 -21.72
CA GLY A 233 5.34 4.87 -21.22
C GLY A 233 5.69 5.40 -19.82
N THR A 234 4.76 6.05 -19.12
CA THR A 234 4.97 6.39 -17.70
C THR A 234 4.88 5.13 -16.86
N VAL A 235 5.89 4.89 -16.05
CA VAL A 235 5.94 3.77 -15.10
C VAL A 235 5.64 4.30 -13.71
N TRP A 236 4.73 3.62 -13.02
CA TRP A 236 4.45 3.85 -11.61
C TRP A 236 4.81 2.59 -10.82
N LEU A 237 5.83 2.72 -10.00
CA LEU A 237 6.34 1.69 -9.11
C LEU A 237 6.12 2.11 -7.67
N ASN A 238 5.42 1.31 -6.89
CA ASN A 238 5.15 1.59 -5.49
C ASN A 238 5.59 0.41 -4.61
N TYR A 239 6.33 0.72 -3.55
CA TYR A 239 6.79 -0.23 -2.56
C TYR A 239 6.16 0.04 -1.21
N ARG A 240 5.65 -0.99 -0.54
CA ARG A 240 5.33 -0.93 0.89
C ARG A 240 6.53 -1.39 1.70
N ILE A 241 7.20 -0.46 2.39
CA ILE A 241 8.43 -0.73 3.13
C ILE A 241 8.31 -0.33 4.59
N VAL A 242 8.95 -1.11 5.45
CA VAL A 242 9.30 -0.69 6.81
C VAL A 242 10.70 -0.08 6.77
N VAL A 243 10.85 1.08 7.36
CA VAL A 243 12.15 1.77 7.45
C VAL A 243 12.43 2.17 8.88
N GLU A 244 13.66 1.93 9.30
CA GLU A 244 14.25 2.47 10.51
C GLU A 244 15.18 3.62 10.16
N SER A 245 14.76 4.84 10.52
CA SER A 245 15.47 6.07 10.20
C SER A 245 16.16 6.63 11.45
N PRO A 246 17.34 7.27 11.30
CA PRO A 246 18.05 7.88 12.41
C PRO A 246 17.30 9.10 12.94
N CYS A 247 17.39 9.29 14.25
CA CYS A 247 16.84 10.46 14.92
C CYS A 247 17.89 11.10 15.83
N ASP A 248 17.85 12.43 15.88
CA ASP A 248 18.65 13.25 16.77
C ASP A 248 17.81 13.63 17.99
N PHE A 249 18.31 13.24 19.17
CA PHE A 249 17.66 13.49 20.46
C PHE A 249 18.39 14.61 21.20
N GLU A 250 17.65 15.64 21.61
CA GLU A 250 18.18 16.72 22.44
C GLU A 250 17.67 16.57 23.89
N PHE A 251 18.46 15.93 24.75
CA PHE A 251 18.07 15.64 26.15
C PHE A 251 18.26 16.82 27.12
N THR A 252 18.61 18.01 26.63
CA THR A 252 18.90 19.20 27.45
C THR A 252 17.71 19.59 28.33
N THR A 253 16.49 19.41 27.83
CA THR A 253 15.24 19.74 28.52
C THR A 253 14.42 18.52 28.91
N PHE A 254 15.03 17.34 29.04
CA PHE A 254 14.31 16.11 29.41
C PHE A 254 13.46 16.30 30.69
N PRO A 255 12.17 15.89 30.71
CA PRO A 255 11.39 15.14 29.70
C PRO A 255 10.55 16.02 28.75
N MET A 256 10.87 17.32 28.63
CA MET A 256 10.25 18.28 27.71
C MET A 256 11.12 18.50 26.45
N ASP A 257 11.77 17.43 26.02
CA ASP A 257 12.66 17.35 24.86
C ASP A 257 11.89 17.26 23.53
N LYS A 258 12.63 17.54 22.46
CA LYS A 258 12.20 17.38 21.06
C LYS A 258 13.12 16.37 20.39
N VAL A 259 12.56 15.66 19.43
CA VAL A 259 13.25 14.65 18.64
C VAL A 259 13.04 14.94 17.16
N GLU A 260 14.12 14.96 16.40
CA GLU A 260 14.10 15.15 14.95
C GLU A 260 14.55 13.86 14.27
N CYS A 261 13.69 13.26 13.45
CA CYS A 261 14.02 12.08 12.67
C CYS A 261 14.14 12.44 11.20
N THR A 262 15.28 12.16 10.60
CA THR A 262 15.54 12.51 9.19
C THR A 262 15.64 11.25 8.34
N THR A 263 14.98 11.24 7.19
CA THR A 263 15.09 10.18 6.18
C THR A 263 15.47 10.79 4.84
N VAL A 264 16.49 10.23 4.19
CA VAL A 264 17.08 10.75 2.96
C VAL A 264 16.92 9.72 1.85
N PHE A 265 16.30 10.13 0.75
CA PHE A 265 16.14 9.32 -0.47
C PHE A 265 17.12 9.80 -1.54
N GLU A 266 17.83 8.86 -2.16
CA GLU A 266 18.84 9.14 -3.19
C GLU A 266 18.96 7.97 -4.17
N SER A 267 19.31 8.22 -5.42
CA SER A 267 19.64 7.16 -6.38
C SER A 267 21.04 6.59 -6.12
N TYR A 268 21.13 5.32 -5.73
CA TYR A 268 22.42 4.72 -5.35
C TYR A 268 23.41 4.67 -6.53
N SER A 269 22.93 4.28 -7.70
CA SER A 269 23.79 3.96 -8.86
C SER A 269 24.00 5.14 -9.82
N PHE A 270 23.18 6.18 -9.75
CA PHE A 270 23.09 7.20 -10.79
C PHE A 270 23.19 8.61 -10.20
N ASN A 271 24.07 9.44 -10.78
CA ASN A 271 24.21 10.85 -10.44
C ASN A 271 23.11 11.71 -11.12
N VAL A 272 23.10 13.01 -10.84
CA VAL A 272 22.16 14.01 -11.41
C VAL A 272 22.17 14.07 -12.95
N GLY A 273 23.27 13.62 -13.58
CA GLY A 273 23.36 13.53 -15.03
C GLY A 273 22.46 12.44 -15.64
N LYS A 274 22.17 11.38 -14.88
CA LYS A 274 21.38 10.22 -15.34
C LYS A 274 20.02 10.12 -14.65
N VAL A 275 19.93 10.38 -13.35
CA VAL A 275 18.67 10.34 -12.60
C VAL A 275 18.52 11.63 -11.81
N ARG A 276 17.39 12.31 -11.99
CA ARG A 276 17.05 13.54 -11.28
C ARG A 276 15.83 13.27 -10.41
N LEU A 277 15.98 13.42 -9.10
CA LEU A 277 14.90 13.15 -8.16
C LEU A 277 14.13 14.43 -7.87
N HIS A 278 12.81 14.35 -7.91
CA HIS A 278 11.93 15.45 -7.51
C HIS A 278 10.81 14.92 -6.63
N TRP A 279 10.40 15.71 -5.64
CA TRP A 279 9.10 15.48 -5.01
C TRP A 279 7.99 15.61 -6.07
N LYS A 280 6.96 14.76 -5.98
CA LYS A 280 5.81 14.77 -6.88
C LYS A 280 5.28 16.19 -7.06
N ARG A 281 5.22 16.65 -8.33
CA ARG A 281 4.93 18.06 -8.65
C ARG A 281 3.45 18.40 -8.55
N MET A 282 2.60 17.41 -8.82
CA MET A 282 1.15 17.55 -8.78
C MET A 282 0.57 16.80 -7.59
N GLY A 283 -0.17 17.51 -6.74
CA GLY A 283 -0.77 16.95 -5.53
C GLY A 283 0.17 17.08 -4.32
N VAL A 284 -0.08 16.24 -3.31
CA VAL A 284 0.69 16.25 -2.06
C VAL A 284 1.82 15.22 -2.17
N PRO A 285 3.11 15.64 -2.12
CA PRO A 285 4.23 14.72 -2.29
C PRO A 285 4.50 13.84 -1.06
N VAL A 286 4.15 14.34 0.12
CA VAL A 286 4.32 13.64 1.40
C VAL A 286 3.04 13.76 2.21
N GLU A 287 2.43 12.62 2.52
CA GLU A 287 1.21 12.55 3.32
C GLU A 287 1.37 11.54 4.46
N ILE A 288 0.70 11.80 5.60
CA ILE A 288 0.64 10.90 6.74
C ILE A 288 -0.81 10.45 6.90
N ILE A 289 -1.05 9.14 6.87
CA ILE A 289 -2.40 8.59 7.01
C ILE A 289 -2.81 8.61 8.48
N GLY A 290 -3.95 9.24 8.76
CA GLY A 290 -4.59 9.19 10.08
C GLY A 290 -3.81 9.95 11.16
N SER A 291 -3.99 9.55 12.41
CA SER A 291 -3.27 10.12 13.55
C SER A 291 -2.09 9.24 13.96
N VAL A 292 -0.94 9.85 14.15
CA VAL A 292 0.23 9.17 14.73
C VAL A 292 0.02 9.05 16.23
N ASN A 293 -0.38 7.84 16.66
CA ASN A 293 -0.63 7.52 18.06
C ASN A 293 0.55 6.72 18.63
N LEU A 294 1.50 7.43 19.23
CA LEU A 294 2.59 6.84 20.01
C LEU A 294 2.30 7.08 21.52
N PRO A 295 2.68 6.16 22.42
CA PRO A 295 2.40 6.30 23.84
C PRO A 295 3.18 7.45 24.49
N ASP A 296 4.48 7.54 24.18
CA ASP A 296 5.41 8.48 24.82
C ASP A 296 5.73 9.71 23.99
N PHE A 297 5.32 9.73 22.71
CA PHE A 297 5.66 10.78 21.77
C PHE A 297 4.44 11.28 21.02
N ILE A 298 4.48 12.55 20.65
CA ILE A 298 3.42 13.20 19.87
C ILE A 298 4.09 13.82 18.65
N LEU A 299 3.60 13.44 17.46
CA LEU A 299 4.00 14.08 16.23
C LEU A 299 3.60 15.56 16.27
N THR A 300 4.55 16.45 16.01
CA THR A 300 4.29 17.90 15.97
C THR A 300 4.08 18.38 14.55
N HIS A 301 5.04 18.13 13.67
CA HIS A 301 5.03 18.52 12.27
C HIS A 301 6.07 17.73 11.50
N PHE A 302 6.05 17.84 10.18
CA PHE A 302 7.07 17.31 9.29
C PHE A 302 7.39 18.34 8.20
N VAL A 303 8.59 18.24 7.65
CA VAL A 303 9.08 19.09 6.56
C VAL A 303 9.70 18.17 5.50
N HIS A 304 9.45 18.48 4.23
CA HIS A 304 10.10 17.81 3.10
C HIS A 304 10.88 18.84 2.28
N GLU A 305 12.10 18.49 1.88
CA GLU A 305 12.98 19.37 1.11
C GLU A 305 13.72 18.59 0.02
N LYS A 306 14.12 19.28 -1.04
CA LYS A 306 15.06 18.75 -2.04
C LYS A 306 16.43 19.36 -1.75
N ALA A 307 17.44 18.51 -1.68
CA ALA A 307 18.84 18.87 -1.47
C ALA A 307 19.71 18.23 -2.56
N THR A 308 20.98 18.64 -2.60
CA THR A 308 22.00 18.03 -3.46
C THR A 308 23.20 17.67 -2.60
N PHE A 309 23.79 16.51 -2.86
CA PHE A 309 24.97 16.04 -2.15
C PHE A 309 26.15 15.85 -3.10
N HIS A 310 27.33 16.32 -2.68
CA HIS A 310 28.56 16.24 -3.45
C HIS A 310 29.41 15.08 -2.95
N TYR A 311 29.49 14.02 -3.74
CA TYR A 311 30.44 12.93 -3.55
C TYR A 311 31.70 13.17 -4.41
N PRO A 312 32.84 12.53 -4.08
CA PRO A 312 34.01 12.56 -4.96
C PRO A 312 33.73 12.09 -6.40
N ALA A 313 32.74 11.21 -6.57
CA ALA A 313 32.32 10.68 -7.87
C ALA A 313 31.38 11.61 -8.67
N GLY A 314 30.91 12.73 -8.08
CA GLY A 314 29.94 13.63 -8.71
C GLY A 314 28.85 14.15 -7.76
N VAL A 315 27.74 14.62 -8.34
CA VAL A 315 26.64 15.24 -7.59
C VAL A 315 25.38 14.37 -7.68
N TRP A 316 24.71 14.20 -6.55
CA TRP A 316 23.47 13.44 -6.41
C TRP A 316 22.34 14.34 -5.92
N ASP A 317 21.13 14.09 -6.42
CA ASP A 317 19.90 14.70 -5.89
C ASP A 317 19.45 13.90 -4.67
N GLN A 318 19.13 14.60 -3.58
CA GLN A 318 18.58 14.02 -2.36
C GLN A 318 17.19 14.59 -2.09
N LEU A 319 16.27 13.73 -1.67
CA LEU A 319 14.97 14.14 -1.16
C LEU A 319 14.92 13.81 0.33
N ASN A 320 14.74 14.83 1.16
CA ASN A 320 14.81 14.70 2.61
C ASN A 320 13.42 14.89 3.22
N ILE A 321 13.09 14.07 4.20
CA ILE A 321 11.95 14.28 5.09
C ILE A 321 12.44 14.34 6.53
N LYS A 322 12.03 15.39 7.24
CA LYS A 322 12.30 15.64 8.65
C LYS A 322 11.00 15.56 9.41
N ILE A 323 10.93 14.66 10.38
CA ILE A 323 9.73 14.43 11.21
C ILE A 323 10.06 14.81 12.64
N PHE A 324 9.27 15.74 13.20
CA PHE A 324 9.51 16.30 14.52
C PHE A 324 8.52 15.74 15.53
N PHE A 325 9.05 15.16 16.60
CA PHE A 325 8.28 14.64 17.71
C PHE A 325 8.57 15.43 18.99
N ARG A 326 7.57 15.51 19.85
CA ARG A 326 7.72 15.99 21.23
C ARG A 326 7.36 14.87 22.20
N ARG A 327 8.04 14.81 23.34
CA ARG A 327 7.72 13.83 24.38
C ARG A 327 6.44 14.17 25.13
N SER A 328 5.69 13.14 25.50
CA SER A 328 4.60 13.21 26.46
C SER A 328 5.16 13.11 27.88
N TYR A 329 5.24 14.25 28.56
CA TYR A 329 5.89 14.34 29.89
C TYR A 329 4.97 13.93 31.06
N GLY A 330 3.69 13.62 30.81
CA GLY A 330 2.70 13.36 31.86
C GLY A 330 3.08 12.18 32.77
N PHE A 331 3.59 11.10 32.17
CA PHE A 331 4.10 9.94 32.91
C PHE A 331 5.26 10.33 33.85
N TYR A 332 6.23 11.08 33.35
CA TYR A 332 7.39 11.54 34.12
C TYR A 332 6.98 12.42 35.31
N ILE A 333 6.00 13.32 35.11
CA ILE A 333 5.49 14.15 36.21
C ILE A 333 4.88 13.30 37.31
N LEU A 334 4.01 12.34 36.97
CA LEU A 334 3.28 11.55 37.95
C LEU A 334 4.14 10.50 38.65
N GLN A 335 5.12 9.90 37.96
CA GLN A 335 5.94 8.81 38.49
C GLN A 335 7.26 9.26 39.11
N ILE A 336 7.83 10.38 38.66
CA ILE A 336 9.15 10.84 39.12
C ILE A 336 9.03 12.14 39.92
N TYR A 337 8.50 13.20 39.31
CA TYR A 337 8.51 14.53 39.94
C TYR A 337 7.56 14.63 41.15
N LEU A 338 6.35 14.06 41.05
CA LEU A 338 5.36 14.14 42.12
C LEU A 338 5.78 13.34 43.37
N PRO A 339 6.23 12.06 43.26
CA PRO A 339 6.70 11.31 44.42
C PRO A 339 7.91 11.95 45.08
N THR A 340 8.91 12.40 44.31
CA THR A 340 10.10 13.08 44.86
C THR A 340 9.74 14.37 45.58
N TYR A 341 8.82 15.18 45.04
CA TYR A 341 8.31 16.37 45.72
C TYR A 341 7.59 16.03 47.03
N CYS A 342 6.71 15.02 47.02
CA CYS A 342 6.00 14.56 48.21
C CYS A 342 6.93 14.02 49.29
N THR A 343 7.94 13.21 48.93
CA THR A 343 8.94 12.69 49.86
C THR A 343 9.74 13.81 50.51
N ASN A 344 10.25 14.76 49.71
CA ASN A 344 10.99 15.92 50.24
C ASN A 344 10.15 16.75 51.21
N LYS A 345 8.84 16.92 50.94
CA LYS A 345 7.93 17.61 51.86
C LYS A 345 7.65 16.82 53.12
N LEU A 346 7.57 15.50 53.03
CA LEU A 346 7.38 14.62 54.18
C LEU A 346 8.62 14.65 55.10
N ASP A 347 9.82 14.59 54.54
CA ASP A 347 11.08 14.66 55.31
C ASP A 347 11.21 16.00 56.03
N LEU A 348 10.88 17.11 55.35
CA LEU A 348 10.86 18.43 55.99
C LEU A 348 9.82 18.54 57.11
N PHE A 349 8.70 17.82 57.00
CA PHE A 349 7.68 17.76 58.05
C PHE A 349 8.13 16.91 59.24
N LEU A 350 8.85 15.80 59.01
CA LEU A 350 9.38 14.94 60.07
C LEU A 350 10.59 15.55 60.80
N ALA A 351 11.30 16.49 60.18
CA ALA A 351 12.42 17.21 60.79
C ALA A 351 11.99 18.38 61.71
N ARG A 352 10.69 18.71 61.75
CA ARG A 352 10.09 19.68 62.69
C ARG A 352 9.30 18.96 63.76
#